data_AF-A0A519L0E2-F1
#
_entry.id   AF-A0A519L0E2-F1
#
_cell.length_a   1.000
_cell.length_b   1.000
_cell.length_c   1.000
_cell.angle_alpha   90.00
_cell.angle_beta   90.00
_cell.angle_gamma   90.00
#
_symmetry.space_group_name_H-M   'P 1'
#
loop_
_entity.id
_entity.type
_entity.pdbx_description
1 polymer ?
#
loop_
_entity_poly.entity_id
_entity_poly.type
_entity_poly.pdbx_seq_one_letter_code
_entity_poly.pdbx_strand_id
1 'polypeptide(L)'
;VTLYYEKNGFQARTSVRYRSEFLGEVSGFASSRTLRAVGAETIVDAQIGYEFQSGPVEGLSILAQVNNLTDEPFYTYNNGDERQIVNYQNYGRTFLVGASYRF
;
A
#
# COMPACT_ATOMS: atom_id res chain seq x y z
N VAL A 1 0.20 10.60 5.30
CA VAL A 1 -0.86 10.96 6.28
C VAL A 1 -1.67 9.71 6.58
N THR A 2 -2.14 9.53 7.80
CA THR A 2 -3.01 8.39 8.15
C THR A 2 -4.16 8.88 9.00
N LEU A 3 -5.37 8.43 8.66
CA LEU A 3 -6.60 8.68 9.38
C LEU A 3 -7.04 7.39 10.08
N TYR A 4 -7.53 7.53 11.30
CA TYR A 4 -8.01 6.44 12.13
C TYR A 4 -9.36 6.81 12.74
N TYR A 5 -10.23 5.81 12.84
CA TYR A 5 -11.50 5.91 13.54
C TYR A 5 -11.73 4.61 14.31
N GLU A 6 -12.17 4.72 15.56
CA GLU A 6 -12.55 3.60 16.39
C GLU A 6 -13.73 3.97 17.27
N LYS A 7 -14.77 3.13 17.27
CA LYS A 7 -15.94 3.30 18.14
C LYS A 7 -16.76 2.01 18.23
N ASN A 8 -17.10 1.59 19.46
CA ASN A 8 -18.03 0.48 19.74
C ASN A 8 -17.67 -0.81 18.95
N GLY A 9 -16.41 -1.22 18.99
CA GLY A 9 -15.90 -2.38 18.26
C GLY A 9 -15.59 -2.13 16.79
N PHE A 10 -16.14 -1.08 16.17
CA PHE A 10 -15.80 -0.72 14.79
C PHE A 10 -14.47 0.00 14.72
N GLN A 11 -13.61 -0.41 13.79
CA GLN A 11 -12.34 0.24 13.48
C GLN A 11 -12.23 0.50 11.98
N ALA A 12 -11.69 1.66 11.63
CA ALA A 12 -11.35 2.01 10.26
C ALA A 12 -10.06 2.81 10.21
N ARG A 13 -9.26 2.56 9.17
CA ARG A 13 -8.00 3.23 8.92
C ARG A 13 -7.83 3.47 7.44
N THR A 14 -7.31 4.64 7.08
CA THR A 14 -6.85 4.94 5.73
C THR A 14 -5.49 5.61 5.80
N SER A 15 -4.54 5.14 5.01
CA SER A 15 -3.18 5.67 4.97
C SER A 15 -2.84 6.11 3.56
N VAL A 16 -2.23 7.28 3.42
CA VAL A 16 -1.74 7.81 2.15
C VAL A 16 -0.26 8.12 2.29
N ARG A 17 0.56 7.55 1.43
CA ARG A 17 2.00 7.84 1.31
C ARG A 17 2.27 8.42 -0.06
N TYR A 18 2.80 9.64 -0.09
CA TYR A 18 3.34 10.26 -1.29
C TYR A 18 4.87 10.24 -1.22
N ARG A 19 5.49 9.93 -2.36
CA ARG A 19 6.93 10.10 -2.56
C ARG A 19 7.12 10.83 -3.88
N SER A 20 7.81 11.97 -3.83
CA SER A 20 8.20 12.70 -5.03
C SER A 20 9.18 11.89 -5.87
N GLU A 21 9.36 12.27 -7.13
CA GLU A 21 10.40 11.70 -7.98
C GLU A 21 11.77 11.79 -7.30
N PHE A 22 12.61 10.78 -7.54
CA PHE A 22 13.94 10.71 -6.95
C PHE A 22 14.88 9.87 -7.81
N LEU A 23 16.19 10.11 -7.67
CA LEU A 23 17.20 9.29 -8.32
C LEU A 23 17.44 8.01 -7.49
N GLY A 24 17.18 6.85 -8.08
CA GLY A 24 17.37 5.54 -7.46
C GLY A 24 18.45 4.73 -8.15
N GLU A 25 19.21 3.94 -7.40
CA GLU A 25 20.09 2.91 -7.95
C GLU A 25 19.29 1.63 -8.18
N VAL A 26 19.24 1.18 -9.43
CA VAL A 26 18.55 -0.07 -9.83
C VAL A 26 19.53 -1.03 -10.51
N SER A 27 19.16 -2.32 -10.54
CA SER A 27 19.92 -3.31 -11.30
C SER A 27 19.68 -3.09 -12.80
N GLY A 28 20.77 -2.86 -13.53
CA GLY A 28 20.84 -2.69 -14.97
C GLY A 28 21.26 -3.97 -15.68
N PHE A 29 21.72 -3.83 -16.93
CA PHE A 29 22.19 -4.95 -17.73
C PHE A 29 23.36 -5.67 -17.05
N ALA A 30 23.38 -7.01 -17.12
CA ALA A 30 24.39 -7.87 -16.48
C ALA A 30 24.59 -7.59 -14.97
N SER A 31 23.52 -7.22 -14.25
CA SER A 31 23.55 -6.88 -12.82
C SER A 31 24.47 -5.69 -12.47
N SER A 32 24.80 -4.85 -13.45
CA SER A 32 25.45 -3.56 -13.20
C SER A 32 24.52 -2.65 -12.41
N ARG A 33 25.06 -1.74 -11.59
CA ARG A 33 24.27 -0.71 -10.90
C ARG A 33 24.11 0.48 -11.83
N THR A 34 22.88 0.93 -12.03
CA THR A 34 22.57 2.10 -12.86
C THR A 34 21.64 3.03 -12.11
N LEU A 35 21.90 4.34 -12.21
CA LEU A 35 21.02 5.36 -11.66
C LEU A 35 19.87 5.61 -12.63
N ARG A 36 18.63 5.58 -12.13
CA ARG A 36 17.43 5.91 -12.89
C ARG A 36 16.54 6.86 -12.09
N ALA A 37 15.80 7.69 -12.81
CA ALA A 37 14.74 8.47 -12.18
C ALA A 37 13.57 7.52 -11.88
N VAL A 38 13.14 7.52 -10.63
CA VAL A 38 11.93 6.84 -10.18
C VAL A 38 10.82 7.86 -10.16
N GLY A 39 9.70 7.55 -10.80
CA GLY A 39 8.53 8.43 -10.84
C GLY A 39 7.97 8.72 -9.45
N ALA A 40 7.28 9.85 -9.33
CA ALA A 40 6.51 10.13 -8.14
C ALA A 40 5.38 9.08 -7.99
N GLU A 41 5.11 8.66 -6.76
CA GLU A 41 4.06 7.68 -6.45
C GLU A 41 3.17 8.16 -5.31
N THR A 42 1.86 7.88 -5.41
CA THR A 42 0.91 8.04 -4.30
C THR A 42 0.24 6.70 -3.97
N ILE A 43 0.64 6.09 -2.86
CA ILE A 43 0.05 4.83 -2.39
C ILE A 43 -1.04 5.12 -1.36
N VAL A 44 -2.23 4.57 -1.60
CA VAL A 44 -3.36 4.62 -0.66
C VAL A 44 -3.65 3.22 -0.14
N ASP A 45 -3.66 3.04 1.17
CA ASP A 45 -4.05 1.78 1.83
C ASP A 45 -5.29 2.02 2.70
N ALA A 46 -6.16 1.03 2.80
CA ALA A 46 -7.36 1.12 3.64
C ALA A 46 -7.64 -0.18 4.40
N GLN A 47 -8.26 -0.04 5.57
CA GLN A 47 -8.57 -1.13 6.47
C GLN A 47 -9.85 -0.83 7.24
N ILE A 48 -10.69 -1.84 7.40
CA ILE A 48 -11.93 -1.81 8.18
C ILE A 48 -12.03 -3.09 8.99
N GLY A 49 -12.55 -3.00 10.21
CA GLY A 49 -12.74 -4.16 11.06
C GLY A 49 -13.81 -3.96 12.11
N TYR A 50 -14.20 -5.06 12.72
CA TYR A 50 -15.16 -5.08 13.80
C TYR A 50 -14.77 -6.12 14.85
N GLU A 51 -14.77 -5.71 16.11
CA GLU A 51 -14.64 -6.58 17.27
C GLU A 51 -16.01 -6.77 17.94
N PHE A 52 -16.38 -8.02 18.17
CA PHE A 52 -17.55 -8.37 18.95
C PHE A 52 -17.22 -8.19 20.43
N GLN A 53 -17.78 -7.14 21.05
CA GLN A 53 -17.47 -6.75 22.42
C GLN A 53 -18.39 -7.38 23.48
N SER A 54 -19.42 -8.13 23.07
CA SER A 54 -20.35 -8.79 23.99
C SER A 54 -21.09 -9.93 23.30
N GLY A 55 -21.64 -10.85 24.10
CA GLY A 55 -22.50 -11.92 23.63
C GLY A 55 -21.74 -13.23 23.34
N PRO A 56 -22.34 -14.17 22.61
CA PRO A 56 -21.81 -15.53 22.47
C PRO A 56 -20.49 -15.63 21.67
N VAL A 57 -20.10 -14.55 20.99
CA VAL A 57 -18.86 -14.45 20.19
C VAL A 57 -17.97 -13.30 20.67
N GLU A 58 -18.14 -12.88 21.93
CA GLU A 58 -17.28 -11.87 22.54
C GLU A 58 -15.80 -12.24 22.41
N GLY A 59 -14.98 -11.27 22.00
CA GLY A 59 -13.55 -11.49 21.75
C GLY A 59 -13.21 -11.91 20.31
N LEU A 60 -14.20 -12.21 19.46
CA LEU A 60 -13.99 -12.37 18.02
C LEU A 60 -13.75 -11.00 17.37
N SER A 61 -12.78 -10.91 16.47
CA SER A 61 -12.51 -9.75 15.64
C SER A 61 -12.39 -10.16 14.18
N ILE A 62 -12.98 -9.37 13.29
CA ILE A 62 -12.86 -9.55 11.83
C ILE A 62 -12.25 -8.32 11.18
N LEU A 63 -11.54 -8.54 10.08
CA LEU A 63 -10.79 -7.52 9.38
C LEU A 63 -10.87 -7.70 7.87
N ALA A 64 -11.02 -6.60 7.16
CA ALA A 64 -10.75 -6.48 5.73
C ALA A 64 -9.75 -5.35 5.49
N GLN A 65 -8.76 -5.61 4.64
CA GLN A 65 -7.71 -4.67 4.28
C GLN A 65 -7.48 -4.68 2.77
N VAL A 66 -7.11 -3.54 2.23
CA VAL A 66 -6.67 -3.36 0.86
C VAL A 66 -5.37 -2.55 0.84
N ASN A 67 -4.35 -3.12 0.22
CA ASN A 67 -3.07 -2.46 -0.04
C ASN A 67 -3.03 -1.97 -1.48
N ASN A 68 -2.52 -0.76 -1.69
CA ASN A 68 -2.52 -0.07 -2.98
C ASN A 68 -3.93 0.07 -3.59
N LEU A 69 -4.85 0.67 -2.83
CA LEU A 69 -6.26 0.86 -3.17
C LEU A 69 -6.49 1.51 -4.55
N THR A 70 -5.60 2.40 -4.97
CA THR A 70 -5.68 3.12 -6.24
C THR A 70 -5.03 2.37 -7.40
N ASP A 71 -4.39 1.22 -7.16
CA ASP A 71 -3.61 0.48 -8.16
C ASP A 71 -2.49 1.34 -8.77
N GLU A 72 -1.78 2.08 -7.93
CA GLU A 72 -0.68 2.95 -8.34
C GLU A 72 0.47 2.11 -8.92
N PRO A 73 0.95 2.41 -10.15
CA PRO A 73 2.06 1.72 -10.78
C PRO A 73 3.41 2.22 -10.27
N PHE A 74 4.42 1.36 -10.33
CA PHE A 74 5.81 1.76 -10.19
C PHE A 74 6.46 1.90 -11.57
N TYR A 75 7.15 3.00 -11.83
CA TYR A 75 7.87 3.18 -13.08
C TYR A 75 9.18 3.95 -12.89
N THR A 76 10.10 3.71 -13.83
CA THR A 76 11.40 4.40 -13.90
C THR A 76 11.66 4.89 -15.31
N TYR A 77 12.36 6.02 -15.43
CA TYR A 77 12.69 6.66 -16.72
C TYR A 77 14.13 7.18 -16.74
N ASN A 78 14.63 7.46 -17.94
CA ASN A 78 16.00 7.96 -18.18
C ASN A 78 16.02 9.46 -18.48
N ASN A 79 17.19 10.07 -18.26
CA ASN A 79 17.50 11.45 -18.66
C ASN A 79 16.52 12.53 -18.15
N GLY A 80 15.77 12.25 -17.09
CA GLY A 80 14.72 13.14 -16.60
C GLY A 80 13.53 13.30 -17.56
N ASP A 81 13.42 12.44 -18.59
CA ASP A 81 12.32 12.47 -19.56
C ASP A 81 11.39 11.28 -19.31
N GLU A 82 10.21 11.53 -18.75
CA GLU A 82 9.21 10.50 -18.44
C GLU A 82 8.71 9.74 -19.67
N ARG A 83 8.95 10.23 -20.90
CA ARG A 83 8.66 9.49 -22.14
C ARG A 83 9.65 8.35 -22.38
N GLN A 84 10.81 8.38 -21.71
CA GLN A 84 11.85 7.37 -21.80
C GLN A 84 11.71 6.32 -20.68
N ILE A 85 10.51 5.72 -20.57
CA ILE A 85 10.22 4.68 -19.59
C ILE A 85 11.13 3.47 -19.83
N VAL A 86 11.82 3.03 -18.77
CA VAL A 86 12.68 1.85 -18.80
C VAL A 86 12.00 0.66 -18.14
N ASN A 87 11.35 0.88 -17.00
CA ASN A 87 10.57 -0.13 -16.30
C ASN A 87 9.21 0.45 -15.99
N TYR A 88 8.18 -0.37 -16.18
CA TYR A 88 6.82 -0.09 -15.76
C TYR A 88 6.25 -1.35 -15.15
N GLN A 89 5.81 -1.27 -13.90
CA GLN A 89 5.34 -2.41 -13.14
C GLN A 89 4.06 -2.07 -12.39
N ASN A 90 3.00 -2.78 -12.74
CA ASN A 90 1.78 -2.80 -11.95
C ASN A 90 1.94 -3.88 -10.88
N TYR A 91 2.16 -3.47 -9.63
CA TYR A 91 2.15 -4.40 -8.50
C TYR A 91 0.74 -4.91 -8.17
N GLY A 92 -0.29 -4.23 -8.67
CA GLY A 92 -1.67 -4.60 -8.41
C GLY A 92 -2.14 -4.10 -7.04
N ARG A 93 -3.44 -4.31 -6.83
CA ARG A 93 -4.12 -4.06 -5.57
C ARG A 93 -4.35 -5.38 -4.84
N THR A 94 -3.94 -5.46 -3.57
CA THR A 94 -4.02 -6.70 -2.79
C THR A 94 -5.10 -6.59 -1.72
N PHE A 95 -6.02 -7.55 -1.69
CA PHE A 95 -7.06 -7.65 -0.66
C PHE A 95 -6.70 -8.72 0.36
N LEU A 96 -6.86 -8.40 1.65
CA LEU A 96 -6.67 -9.33 2.74
C LEU A 96 -7.92 -9.36 3.62
N VAL A 97 -8.25 -10.54 4.12
CA VAL A 97 -9.26 -10.74 5.15
C VAL A 97 -8.66 -11.51 6.30
N GLY A 98 -9.06 -11.17 7.52
CA GLY A 98 -8.55 -11.80 8.73
C GLY A 98 -9.63 -11.96 9.78
N ALA A 99 -9.48 -12.98 10.61
CA ALA A 99 -10.26 -13.14 11.83
C ALA A 99 -9.32 -13.54 12.97
N SER A 100 -9.57 -13.03 14.16
CA SER A 100 -8.84 -13.38 15.39
C SER A 100 -9.82 -13.51 16.55
N TYR A 101 -9.45 -14.31 17.55
CA TYR A 101 -10.27 -14.51 18.75
C TYR A 101 -9.42 -14.35 20.00
N ARG A 102 -9.90 -13.59 20.98
CA ARG A 102 -9.28 -13.41 22.30
C ARG A 102 -10.15 -14.07 23.36
N PHE A 103 -9.52 -14.92 24.19
CA PHE A 103 -10.13 -15.62 25.33
C PHE A 103 -9.94 -14.81 26.62
#